data_AF-A0ABC9BWP5-F1
#
_entry.id   AF-A0ABC9BWP5-F1
#
_cell.length_a   1.000
_cell.length_b   1.000
_cell.length_c   1.000
_cell.angle_alpha   90.00
_cell.angle_beta   90.00
_cell.angle_gamma   90.00
#
_symmetry.space_group_name_H-M   'P 1'
#
loop_
_entity.id
_entity.type
_entity.pdbx_description
1 polymer ?
#
loop_
_entity_poly.entity_id
_entity_poly.type
_entity_poly.pdbx_seq_one_letter_code
_entity_poly.pdbx_strand_id
1 'polypeptide(L)'
;MDSLLMKRTIERRLAMASSTGWADLPADLLGGVIARLPFPGDRAAICAACRAWRSAARHHVRHQAPWIVLPDCSVCTTGRDGAFFGHIPCLPAGENATCLAAASEGWLALDLTDDAFRRTPSWDMYCPATGTFSDARPDVKHTHRYMLHNPFSGQTVPLPELDAVVGHVAETFEIRKVLMRSTPDDVIAVTTNNCNYNIILCRPGKGTFVLPDFRVVDAAFVGDVLYGITTGEELLAFHLGEDSEDGKPNVTRVKRVIKNPMAAYYIKYSSWRWPQIVDDDSSHDDDGRGDYSNVDHEDYSDGDEVEIQEDQAEFDDDPDIRFINGDGMVSDNEGKVYEDNWDPEVPYDAMDETYIGRYLVSCGDELLLVRHQNESPLEGPSYTSKVEVFRADVSAGRWVPVTADDGGLGEGEALFLSRSFSKSTCAHGRDVEEGLVYYASNYLDDAFDTRSGTIRNIAFRWPWQRNLACKRWLTWLFIPELVV
;
A
#
# COMPACT_ATOMS: atom_id res chain seq x y z
N MET A 1 -47.19 -11.07 -62.96
CA MET A 1 -46.36 -10.03 -62.30
C MET A 1 -46.00 -10.38 -60.85
N ASP A 2 -46.70 -11.30 -60.18
CA ASP A 2 -46.47 -11.60 -58.75
C ASP A 2 -45.25 -12.45 -58.41
N SER A 3 -44.81 -13.35 -59.29
CA SER A 3 -43.66 -14.23 -59.00
C SER A 3 -42.33 -13.46 -58.91
N LEU A 4 -42.16 -12.40 -59.73
CA LEU A 4 -40.96 -11.54 -59.73
C LEU A 4 -40.92 -10.57 -58.54
N LEU A 5 -42.08 -10.10 -58.07
CA LEU A 5 -42.17 -9.25 -56.88
C LEU A 5 -41.92 -10.06 -55.61
N MET A 6 -42.41 -11.31 -55.56
CA MET A 6 -42.20 -12.21 -54.44
C MET A 6 -40.75 -12.70 -54.37
N LYS A 7 -40.11 -12.99 -55.51
CA LYS A 7 -38.66 -13.27 -55.58
C LYS A 7 -37.82 -12.09 -55.12
N ARG A 8 -38.11 -10.86 -55.55
CA ARG A 8 -37.40 -9.65 -55.10
C ARG A 8 -37.63 -9.32 -53.63
N THR A 9 -38.78 -9.67 -53.07
CA THR A 9 -39.10 -9.47 -51.64
C THR A 9 -38.42 -10.53 -50.77
N ILE A 10 -38.32 -11.77 -51.26
CA ILE A 10 -37.58 -12.85 -50.61
C ILE A 10 -36.07 -12.62 -50.74
N GLU A 11 -35.57 -12.16 -51.89
CA GLU A 11 -34.17 -11.76 -52.09
C GLU A 11 -33.82 -10.51 -51.26
N ARG A 12 -34.72 -9.53 -51.08
CA ARG A 12 -34.53 -8.42 -50.13
C ARG A 12 -34.58 -8.86 -48.66
N ARG A 13 -35.42 -9.84 -48.30
CA ARG A 13 -35.47 -10.40 -46.93
C ARG A 13 -34.28 -11.32 -46.63
N LEU A 14 -33.76 -12.03 -47.63
CA LEU A 14 -32.53 -12.84 -47.52
C LEU A 14 -31.27 -11.98 -47.61
N ALA A 15 -31.31 -10.83 -48.30
CA ALA A 15 -30.24 -9.82 -48.25
C ALA A 15 -30.26 -8.98 -46.97
N MET A 16 -31.40 -8.81 -46.28
CA MET A 16 -31.46 -8.28 -44.92
C MET A 16 -31.04 -9.30 -43.84
N ALA A 17 -30.97 -10.58 -44.21
CA ALA A 17 -30.30 -11.62 -43.44
C ALA A 17 -28.82 -11.75 -43.85
N SER A 18 -28.22 -10.70 -44.46
CA SER A 18 -26.77 -10.62 -44.62
C SER A 18 -26.15 -10.45 -43.24
N SER A 19 -25.67 -11.56 -42.68
CA SER A 19 -24.77 -11.66 -41.54
C SER A 19 -24.95 -10.55 -40.50
N THR A 20 -25.75 -10.79 -39.46
CA THR A 20 -25.58 -10.08 -38.18
C THR A 20 -24.18 -10.41 -37.66
N GLY A 21 -23.20 -9.63 -38.11
CA GLY A 21 -21.80 -9.86 -37.80
C GLY A 21 -21.49 -9.26 -36.44
N TRP A 22 -20.39 -9.70 -35.83
CA TRP A 22 -19.87 -9.10 -34.60
C TRP A 22 -19.66 -7.56 -34.71
N ALA A 23 -19.57 -7.02 -35.92
CA ALA A 23 -19.46 -5.59 -36.18
C ALA A 23 -20.77 -4.79 -36.03
N ASP A 24 -21.93 -5.46 -36.03
CA ASP A 24 -23.26 -4.83 -35.99
C ASP A 24 -23.87 -4.79 -34.58
N LEU A 25 -23.12 -5.24 -33.56
CA LEU A 25 -23.55 -5.19 -32.17
C LEU A 25 -23.63 -3.74 -31.67
N PRO A 26 -24.69 -3.40 -30.90
CA PRO A 26 -24.79 -2.14 -30.18
C PRO A 26 -23.57 -1.85 -29.29
N ALA A 27 -23.14 -0.59 -29.23
CA ALA A 27 -21.93 -0.17 -28.52
C ALA A 27 -21.96 -0.47 -27.01
N ASP A 28 -23.14 -0.44 -26.40
CA ASP A 28 -23.39 -0.82 -25.01
C ASP A 28 -23.12 -2.32 -24.76
N LEU A 29 -23.52 -3.21 -25.68
CA LEU A 29 -23.21 -4.63 -25.58
C LEU A 29 -21.71 -4.91 -25.81
N LEU A 30 -21.10 -4.22 -26.77
CA LEU A 30 -19.65 -4.28 -26.99
C LEU A 30 -18.90 -3.85 -25.72
N GLY A 31 -19.34 -2.76 -25.10
CA GLY A 31 -18.82 -2.26 -23.84
C GLY A 31 -18.94 -3.25 -22.70
N GLY A 32 -20.11 -3.89 -22.55
CA GLY A 32 -20.33 -4.91 -21.53
C GLY A 32 -19.49 -6.17 -21.71
N VAL A 33 -19.08 -6.50 -22.94
CA VAL A 33 -18.09 -7.58 -23.20
C VAL A 33 -16.69 -7.09 -22.86
N ILE A 34 -16.27 -5.91 -23.32
CA ILE A 34 -14.93 -5.34 -23.04
C ILE A 34 -14.69 -5.14 -21.54
N ALA A 35 -15.71 -4.72 -20.79
CA ALA A 35 -15.63 -4.57 -19.33
C ALA A 35 -15.37 -5.91 -18.61
N ARG A 36 -15.83 -7.02 -19.18
CA ARG A 36 -15.64 -8.37 -18.65
C ARG A 36 -14.37 -9.06 -19.16
N LEU A 37 -13.56 -8.36 -19.95
CA LEU A 37 -12.28 -8.84 -20.44
C LEU A 37 -11.17 -8.15 -19.67
N PRO A 38 -10.78 -8.71 -18.51
CA PRO A 38 -9.70 -8.15 -17.72
C PRO A 38 -8.37 -8.20 -18.50
N PHE A 39 -8.20 -9.18 -19.38
CA PHE A 39 -6.90 -9.49 -19.96
C PHE A 39 -6.56 -8.56 -21.14
N PRO A 40 -5.42 -7.87 -21.12
CA PRO A 40 -5.03 -7.01 -22.24
C PRO A 40 -4.73 -7.78 -23.52
N GLY A 41 -4.36 -9.07 -23.44
CA GLY A 41 -4.33 -9.96 -24.60
C GLY A 41 -5.68 -10.04 -25.31
N ASP A 42 -6.76 -10.22 -24.55
CA ASP A 42 -8.13 -10.24 -25.10
C ASP A 42 -8.53 -8.87 -25.65
N ARG A 43 -8.10 -7.79 -25.00
CA ARG A 43 -8.38 -6.43 -25.48
C ARG A 43 -7.64 -6.13 -26.77
N ALA A 44 -6.38 -6.53 -26.88
CA ALA A 44 -5.59 -6.42 -28.10
C ALA A 44 -6.24 -7.23 -29.22
N ALA A 45 -6.69 -8.45 -28.92
CA ALA A 45 -7.42 -9.30 -29.87
C ALA A 45 -8.74 -8.64 -30.33
N ILE A 46 -9.50 -8.02 -29.42
CA ILE A 46 -10.72 -7.27 -29.75
C ILE A 46 -10.42 -6.03 -30.57
N CYS A 47 -9.37 -5.28 -30.24
CA CYS A 47 -8.94 -4.13 -31.03
C CYS A 47 -8.52 -4.56 -32.44
N ALA A 48 -8.05 -5.80 -32.61
CA ALA A 48 -7.73 -6.38 -33.90
C ALA A 48 -8.97 -6.89 -34.67
N ALA A 49 -10.06 -7.24 -33.99
CA ALA A 49 -11.22 -7.92 -34.59
C ALA A 49 -11.93 -7.10 -35.70
N CYS A 50 -12.41 -5.89 -35.40
CA CYS A 50 -12.97 -4.99 -36.42
C CYS A 50 -12.98 -3.52 -35.94
N ARG A 51 -13.37 -2.59 -36.84
CA ARG A 51 -13.41 -1.15 -36.51
C ARG A 51 -14.39 -0.80 -35.39
N ALA A 52 -15.56 -1.45 -35.34
CA ALA A 52 -16.55 -1.21 -34.28
C ALA A 52 -16.02 -1.65 -32.91
N TRP A 53 -15.46 -2.85 -32.82
CA TRP A 53 -14.81 -3.37 -31.61
C TRP A 53 -13.60 -2.53 -31.19
N ARG A 54 -12.76 -2.11 -32.13
CA ARG A 54 -11.64 -1.19 -31.85
C ARG A 54 -12.10 0.16 -31.33
N SER A 55 -13.17 0.72 -31.90
CA SER A 55 -13.74 1.99 -31.43
C SER A 55 -14.33 1.84 -30.04
N ALA A 56 -15.12 0.79 -29.80
CA ALA A 56 -15.67 0.48 -28.49
C ALA A 56 -14.57 0.24 -27.45
N ALA A 57 -13.54 -0.55 -27.78
CA ALA A 57 -12.40 -0.79 -26.89
C ALA A 57 -11.64 0.50 -26.59
N ARG A 58 -11.41 1.39 -27.56
CA ARG A 58 -10.80 2.69 -27.29
C ARG A 58 -11.63 3.59 -26.37
N HIS A 59 -12.95 3.54 -26.46
CA HIS A 59 -13.82 4.27 -25.54
C HIS A 59 -13.90 3.63 -24.15
N HIS A 60 -13.83 2.31 -24.05
CA HIS A 60 -13.96 1.60 -22.77
C HIS A 60 -12.65 1.40 -22.02
N VAL A 61 -11.51 1.28 -22.70
CA VAL A 61 -10.20 1.08 -22.05
C VAL A 61 -9.66 2.38 -21.44
N ARG A 62 -10.05 3.54 -21.98
CA ARG A 62 -9.65 4.86 -21.46
C ARG A 62 -10.25 5.23 -20.10
N HIS A 63 -11.18 4.43 -19.57
CA HIS A 63 -12.01 4.81 -18.41
C HIS A 63 -12.23 3.65 -17.43
N GLN A 64 -11.28 2.73 -17.31
CA GLN A 64 -11.46 1.60 -16.41
C GLN A 64 -10.99 1.93 -15.00
N ALA A 65 -11.87 1.64 -14.05
CA ALA A 65 -11.56 1.67 -12.64
C ALA A 65 -10.44 0.64 -12.31
N PRO A 66 -9.62 0.91 -11.27
CA PRO A 66 -8.52 0.03 -10.85
C PRO A 66 -9.04 -1.35 -10.45
N TRP A 67 -8.21 -2.38 -10.33
CA TRP A 67 -8.62 -3.67 -9.77
C TRP A 67 -8.31 -3.76 -8.29
N ILE A 68 -9.01 -4.63 -7.56
CA ILE A 68 -8.61 -5.05 -6.22
C ILE A 68 -7.93 -6.40 -6.36
N VAL A 69 -6.71 -6.53 -5.84
CA VAL A 69 -5.92 -7.76 -5.85
C VAL A 69 -5.83 -8.29 -4.42
N LEU A 70 -6.12 -9.58 -4.26
CA LEU A 70 -6.06 -10.31 -2.99
C LEU A 70 -4.67 -10.95 -2.79
N PRO A 71 -4.33 -11.36 -1.56
CA PRO A 71 -3.04 -11.98 -1.25
C PRO A 71 -2.76 -13.25 -2.04
N ASP A 72 -3.79 -14.06 -2.31
CA ASP A 72 -3.72 -15.29 -3.12
C ASP A 72 -3.60 -15.03 -4.63
N CYS A 73 -3.34 -13.77 -5.01
CA CYS A 73 -3.29 -13.30 -6.38
C CYS A 73 -4.61 -13.49 -7.15
N SER A 74 -5.76 -13.60 -6.47
CA SER A 74 -7.06 -13.43 -7.10
C SER A 74 -7.41 -11.94 -7.26
N VAL A 75 -8.35 -11.63 -8.16
CA VAL A 75 -8.63 -10.26 -8.59
C VAL A 75 -10.13 -10.00 -8.69
N CYS A 76 -10.55 -8.84 -8.19
CA CYS A 76 -11.86 -8.25 -8.42
C CYS A 76 -11.75 -7.05 -9.36
N THR A 77 -12.48 -7.08 -10.48
CA THR A 77 -12.69 -5.86 -11.28
C THR A 77 -13.78 -5.00 -10.67
N THR A 78 -13.73 -3.73 -11.02
CA THR A 78 -14.45 -2.65 -10.36
C THR A 78 -15.53 -2.07 -11.28
N GLY A 79 -16.50 -1.37 -10.69
CA GLY A 79 -17.66 -0.84 -11.41
C GLY A 79 -18.87 -1.79 -11.41
N ARG A 80 -19.95 -1.35 -12.07
CA ARG A 80 -21.28 -2.00 -12.03
C ARG A 80 -21.30 -3.46 -12.51
N ASP A 81 -20.39 -3.82 -13.42
CA ASP A 81 -20.26 -5.16 -14.01
C ASP A 81 -18.99 -5.89 -13.50
N GLY A 82 -18.52 -5.55 -12.30
CA GLY A 82 -17.35 -6.16 -11.66
C GLY A 82 -17.42 -7.69 -11.62
N ALA A 83 -16.26 -8.33 -11.83
CA ALA A 83 -16.10 -9.76 -11.91
C ALA A 83 -14.94 -10.22 -11.02
N PHE A 84 -15.01 -11.47 -10.56
CA PHE A 84 -13.96 -12.11 -9.78
C PHE A 84 -13.20 -13.12 -10.64
N PHE A 85 -11.88 -13.09 -10.55
CA PHE A 85 -10.96 -14.01 -11.21
C PHE A 85 -10.10 -14.66 -10.14
N GLY A 86 -10.11 -15.99 -10.06
CA GLY A 86 -9.39 -16.72 -9.01
C GLY A 86 -7.87 -16.71 -9.14
N HIS A 87 -7.30 -16.06 -10.15
CA HIS A 87 -5.85 -15.98 -10.37
C HIS A 87 -5.50 -14.83 -11.33
N ILE A 88 -4.35 -14.18 -11.12
CA ILE A 88 -3.81 -13.18 -12.04
C ILE A 88 -3.27 -13.82 -13.34
N PRO A 89 -3.37 -13.15 -14.49
CA PRO A 89 -2.82 -13.64 -15.75
C PRO A 89 -1.32 -13.83 -15.73
N CYS A 90 -0.84 -14.76 -16.56
CA CYS A 90 0.57 -14.92 -16.92
C CYS A 90 1.51 -15.16 -15.72
N LEU A 91 0.96 -15.35 -14.52
CA LEU A 91 1.74 -15.79 -13.38
C LEU A 91 2.08 -17.27 -13.59
N PRO A 92 3.35 -17.68 -13.38
CA PRO A 92 3.78 -19.06 -13.56
C PRO A 92 2.91 -20.02 -12.73
N ALA A 93 2.40 -21.07 -13.39
CA ALA A 93 1.56 -22.05 -12.72
C ALA A 93 2.36 -22.87 -11.70
N GLY A 94 1.81 -23.03 -10.48
CA GLY A 94 2.36 -23.91 -9.45
C GLY A 94 3.30 -23.24 -8.44
N GLU A 95 3.50 -21.92 -8.52
CA GLU A 95 4.24 -21.17 -7.50
C GLU A 95 3.26 -20.68 -6.41
N ASN A 96 3.58 -20.93 -5.13
CA ASN A 96 2.89 -20.30 -4.00
C ASN A 96 3.31 -18.82 -3.96
N ALA A 97 2.66 -18.01 -4.79
CA ALA A 97 2.89 -16.58 -4.87
C ALA A 97 1.87 -15.85 -4.02
N THR A 98 2.37 -14.94 -3.19
CA THR A 98 1.52 -13.99 -2.45
C THR A 98 1.71 -12.60 -3.01
N CYS A 99 0.60 -11.89 -3.25
CA CYS A 99 0.62 -10.48 -3.62
C CYS A 99 0.95 -9.61 -2.40
N LEU A 100 2.03 -8.83 -2.49
CA LEU A 100 2.45 -7.89 -1.44
C LEU A 100 1.79 -6.51 -1.63
N ALA A 101 1.90 -5.95 -2.83
CA ALA A 101 1.42 -4.62 -3.16
C ALA A 101 1.44 -4.41 -4.67
N ALA A 102 0.69 -3.43 -5.18
CA ALA A 102 1.04 -2.82 -6.45
C ALA A 102 2.21 -1.86 -6.23
N ALA A 103 3.30 -2.07 -6.97
CA ALA A 103 4.52 -1.29 -6.86
C ALA A 103 4.51 -0.02 -7.73
N SER A 104 3.75 -0.05 -8.83
CA SER A 104 3.43 1.08 -9.70
C SER A 104 2.27 0.71 -10.63
N GLU A 105 1.99 1.54 -11.64
CA GLU A 105 0.99 1.23 -12.67
C GLU A 105 1.29 -0.09 -13.38
N GLY A 106 0.36 -1.04 -13.26
CA GLY A 106 0.48 -2.33 -13.91
C GLY A 106 1.49 -3.31 -13.31
N TRP A 107 2.20 -2.96 -12.23
CA TRP A 107 3.22 -3.83 -11.62
C TRP A 107 2.83 -4.27 -10.22
N LEU A 108 2.83 -5.58 -9.99
CA LEU A 108 2.62 -6.20 -8.69
C LEU A 108 3.96 -6.68 -8.12
N ALA A 109 4.20 -6.43 -6.84
CA ALA A 109 5.25 -7.09 -6.09
C ALA A 109 4.70 -8.41 -5.51
N LEU A 110 5.37 -9.50 -5.85
CA LEU A 110 5.01 -10.84 -5.48
C LEU A 110 6.11 -11.49 -4.65
N ASP A 111 5.69 -12.46 -3.86
CA ASP A 111 6.55 -13.12 -2.92
C ASP A 111 6.29 -14.62 -2.93
N LEU A 112 7.32 -15.38 -3.27
CA LEU A 112 7.28 -16.81 -3.52
C LEU A 112 7.84 -17.54 -2.30
N THR A 113 6.99 -18.23 -1.56
CA THR A 113 7.38 -18.91 -0.31
C THR A 113 6.53 -20.15 -0.02
N ASP A 114 6.99 -20.97 0.91
CA ASP A 114 6.22 -22.04 1.55
C ASP A 114 5.60 -21.65 2.90
N ASP A 115 5.87 -20.44 3.39
CA ASP A 115 5.28 -19.88 4.62
C ASP A 115 3.74 -19.78 4.53
N ALA A 116 3.06 -20.48 5.43
CA ALA A 116 1.61 -20.52 5.52
C ALA A 116 1.00 -19.32 6.30
N PHE A 117 1.79 -18.62 7.11
CA PHE A 117 1.33 -17.49 7.93
C PHE A 117 1.28 -16.19 7.14
N ARG A 118 1.93 -16.14 5.98
CA ARG A 118 2.03 -14.94 5.19
C ARG A 118 0.67 -14.41 4.78
N ARG A 119 0.34 -13.22 5.30
CA ARG A 119 -0.88 -12.49 4.94
C ARG A 119 -2.13 -13.37 5.04
N THR A 120 -2.14 -14.27 6.03
CA THR A 120 -3.24 -15.17 6.36
C THR A 120 -4.00 -14.65 7.57
N PRO A 121 -5.34 -14.44 7.50
CA PRO A 121 -6.11 -13.88 8.61
C PRO A 121 -5.92 -14.71 9.87
N SER A 122 -5.86 -14.07 11.04
CA SER A 122 -5.82 -14.81 12.32
C SER A 122 -6.94 -15.84 12.43
N TRP A 123 -8.14 -15.52 11.92
CA TRP A 123 -9.27 -16.45 11.86
C TRP A 123 -9.03 -17.69 10.98
N ASP A 124 -8.25 -17.56 9.91
CA ASP A 124 -7.90 -18.69 9.04
C ASP A 124 -6.79 -19.57 9.67
N MET A 125 -6.07 -19.04 10.66
CA MET A 125 -5.11 -19.80 11.47
C MET A 125 -5.75 -20.60 12.61
N TYR A 126 -7.07 -20.51 12.78
CA TYR A 126 -7.79 -21.30 13.77
C TYR A 126 -7.91 -22.76 13.31
N CYS A 127 -7.41 -23.69 14.12
CA CYS A 127 -7.58 -25.12 13.90
C CYS A 127 -8.79 -25.64 14.69
N PRO A 128 -9.92 -26.01 14.05
CA PRO A 128 -11.11 -26.46 14.78
C PRO A 128 -10.91 -27.78 15.51
N ALA A 129 -9.96 -28.61 15.04
CA ALA A 129 -9.68 -29.93 15.62
C ALA A 129 -8.96 -29.83 16.97
N THR A 130 -8.06 -28.84 17.11
CA THR A 130 -7.32 -28.60 18.35
C THR A 130 -7.93 -27.48 19.19
N GLY A 131 -8.81 -26.66 18.60
CA GLY A 131 -9.40 -25.49 19.26
C GLY A 131 -8.39 -24.38 19.53
N THR A 132 -7.31 -24.32 18.74
CA THR A 132 -6.20 -23.38 18.95
C THR A 132 -5.94 -22.56 17.70
N PHE A 133 -5.49 -21.32 17.90
CA PHE A 133 -4.91 -20.50 16.85
C PHE A 133 -3.45 -20.88 16.69
N SER A 134 -3.01 -21.03 15.45
CA SER A 134 -1.58 -21.05 15.16
C SER A 134 -1.11 -19.61 15.01
N ASP A 135 -0.05 -19.24 15.73
CA ASP A 135 0.55 -17.91 15.63
C ASP A 135 1.89 -17.99 14.89
N ALA A 136 2.20 -16.93 14.15
CA ALA A 136 3.48 -16.78 13.47
C ALA A 136 4.61 -16.77 14.50
N ARG A 137 5.67 -17.55 14.24
CA ARG A 137 6.76 -17.77 15.17
C ARG A 137 8.03 -17.00 14.79
N PRO A 138 8.67 -16.27 15.72
CA PRO A 138 9.88 -15.50 15.44
C PRO A 138 11.13 -16.37 15.27
N ASP A 139 11.10 -17.61 15.76
CA ASP A 139 12.22 -18.58 15.69
C ASP A 139 12.20 -19.45 14.42
N VAL A 140 11.10 -19.43 13.66
CA VAL A 140 10.96 -20.23 12.43
C VAL A 140 11.12 -19.34 11.22
N LYS A 141 12.05 -19.72 10.34
CA LYS A 141 12.37 -18.96 9.14
C LYS A 141 12.05 -19.73 7.88
N HIS A 142 11.49 -19.01 6.92
CA HIS A 142 11.13 -19.54 5.61
C HIS A 142 12.05 -18.98 4.53
N THR A 143 12.07 -19.63 3.38
CA THR A 143 12.75 -19.08 2.20
C THR A 143 11.77 -18.26 1.40
N HIS A 144 12.20 -17.08 0.98
CA HIS A 144 11.40 -16.13 0.23
C HIS A 144 12.16 -15.69 -1.02
N ARG A 145 11.43 -15.58 -2.13
CA ARG A 145 11.94 -15.00 -3.36
C ARG A 145 10.98 -13.95 -3.86
N TYR A 146 11.49 -12.76 -4.11
CA TYR A 146 10.70 -11.60 -4.48
C TYR A 146 10.80 -11.33 -5.98
N MET A 147 9.69 -10.91 -6.58
CA MET A 147 9.69 -10.50 -7.97
C MET A 147 8.61 -9.43 -8.24
N LEU A 148 8.83 -8.64 -9.28
CA LEU A 148 7.79 -7.83 -9.89
C LEU A 148 7.12 -8.62 -11.02
N HIS A 149 5.80 -8.51 -11.11
CA HIS A 149 5.00 -9.12 -12.18
C HIS A 149 4.06 -8.09 -12.78
N ASN A 150 4.08 -7.99 -14.10
CA ASN A 150 3.11 -7.21 -14.83
C ASN A 150 2.08 -8.15 -15.48
N PRO A 151 0.86 -8.28 -14.93
CA PRO A 151 -0.16 -9.16 -15.50
C PRO A 151 -0.66 -8.68 -16.87
N PHE A 152 -0.32 -7.46 -17.28
CA PHE A 152 -0.75 -6.89 -18.55
C PHE A 152 0.21 -7.18 -19.70
N SER A 153 1.52 -7.22 -19.44
CA SER A 153 2.54 -7.60 -20.43
C SER A 153 3.00 -9.06 -20.28
N GLY A 154 2.74 -9.69 -19.14
CA GLY A 154 3.30 -11.00 -18.76
C GLY A 154 4.79 -10.94 -18.39
N GLN A 155 5.34 -9.75 -18.20
CA GLN A 155 6.74 -9.57 -17.83
C GLN A 155 6.95 -9.82 -16.34
N THR A 156 8.02 -10.52 -16.01
CA THR A 156 8.49 -10.73 -14.65
C THR A 156 9.90 -10.18 -14.48
N VAL A 157 10.20 -9.62 -13.32
CA VAL A 157 11.52 -9.11 -12.94
C VAL A 157 11.86 -9.65 -11.56
N PRO A 158 12.76 -10.65 -11.43
CA PRO A 158 13.19 -11.14 -10.13
C PRO A 158 13.99 -10.07 -9.38
N LEU A 159 13.92 -10.09 -8.04
CA LEU A 159 14.60 -9.14 -7.17
C LEU A 159 15.63 -9.84 -6.27
N PRO A 160 16.70 -10.44 -6.83
CA PRO A 160 17.70 -11.18 -6.04
C PRO A 160 18.41 -10.31 -5.01
N GLU A 161 18.49 -8.99 -5.25
CA GLU A 161 19.02 -8.03 -4.28
C GLU A 161 18.15 -7.90 -3.03
N LEU A 162 16.83 -8.10 -3.17
CA LEU A 162 15.90 -8.14 -2.04
C LEU A 162 15.96 -9.52 -1.36
N ASP A 163 16.03 -10.60 -2.15
CA ASP A 163 16.26 -11.97 -1.64
C ASP A 163 17.53 -12.04 -0.77
N ALA A 164 18.59 -11.32 -1.14
CA ALA A 164 19.83 -11.28 -0.39
C ALA A 164 19.69 -10.63 1.00
N VAL A 165 18.72 -9.73 1.20
CA VAL A 165 18.48 -9.06 2.49
C VAL A 165 17.42 -9.78 3.31
N VAL A 166 16.30 -10.14 2.69
CA VAL A 166 15.10 -10.65 3.37
C VAL A 166 14.58 -11.97 2.77
N GLY A 167 15.40 -12.70 2.02
CA GLY A 167 15.05 -14.01 1.46
C GLY A 167 15.04 -15.16 2.46
N HIS A 168 15.48 -14.93 3.71
CA HIS A 168 15.38 -15.91 4.79
C HIS A 168 15.02 -15.24 6.13
N VAL A 169 13.73 -15.05 6.36
CA VAL A 169 13.16 -14.28 7.48
C VAL A 169 12.12 -15.09 8.24
N ALA A 170 11.75 -14.62 9.43
CA ALA A 170 10.84 -15.35 10.30
C ALA A 170 9.38 -15.27 9.82
N GLU A 171 8.53 -16.18 10.29
CA GLU A 171 7.07 -16.15 10.03
C GLU A 171 6.43 -14.81 10.45
N THR A 172 7.06 -14.09 11.39
CA THR A 172 6.63 -12.77 11.89
C THR A 172 7.02 -11.58 11.01
N PHE A 173 7.89 -11.77 10.01
CA PHE A 173 8.37 -10.69 9.15
C PHE A 173 7.34 -10.32 8.08
N GLU A 174 7.15 -9.03 7.84
CA GLU A 174 6.25 -8.52 6.81
C GLU A 174 6.86 -7.39 5.97
N ILE A 175 6.74 -7.52 4.65
CA ILE A 175 6.82 -6.37 3.73
C ILE A 175 5.46 -5.66 3.73
N ARG A 176 5.49 -4.36 4.02
CA ARG A 176 4.30 -3.50 4.13
C ARG A 176 3.98 -2.77 2.84
N LYS A 177 5.00 -2.23 2.18
CA LYS A 177 4.84 -1.48 0.93
C LYS A 177 6.02 -1.71 0.01
N VAL A 178 5.75 -1.75 -1.28
CA VAL A 178 6.76 -1.79 -2.34
C VAL A 178 6.45 -0.65 -3.30
N LEU A 179 7.45 0.13 -3.67
CA LEU A 179 7.31 1.31 -4.52
C LEU A 179 8.38 1.27 -5.59
N MET A 180 8.00 1.42 -6.84
CA MET A 180 8.93 1.66 -7.95
C MET A 180 9.02 3.16 -8.22
N ARG A 181 10.23 3.71 -8.37
CA ARG A 181 10.40 5.12 -8.72
C ARG A 181 9.85 5.43 -10.12
N SER A 182 10.14 4.57 -11.11
CA SER A 182 9.69 4.80 -12.50
C SER A 182 9.41 3.50 -13.27
N THR A 183 10.38 2.61 -13.37
CA THR A 183 10.36 1.38 -14.17
C THR A 183 10.89 0.22 -13.33
N PRO A 184 10.66 -1.05 -13.70
CA PRO A 184 11.12 -2.18 -12.89
C PRO A 184 12.65 -2.29 -12.82
N ASP A 185 13.39 -1.65 -13.74
CA ASP A 185 14.86 -1.62 -13.73
C ASP A 185 15.43 -0.43 -12.90
N ASP A 186 14.55 0.42 -12.39
CA ASP A 186 14.90 1.57 -11.56
C ASP A 186 14.92 1.21 -10.06
N VAL A 187 15.14 2.19 -9.19
CA VAL A 187 15.11 2.01 -7.73
C VAL A 187 13.71 1.59 -7.28
N ILE A 188 13.71 0.55 -6.46
CA ILE A 188 12.55 0.00 -5.76
C ILE A 188 12.78 0.24 -4.27
N ALA A 189 11.82 0.89 -3.61
CA ALA A 189 11.81 1.07 -2.17
C ALA A 189 10.83 0.10 -1.52
N VAL A 190 11.26 -0.56 -0.45
CA VAL A 190 10.47 -1.55 0.29
C VAL A 190 10.43 -1.12 1.75
N THR A 191 9.23 -0.99 2.32
CA THR A 191 9.07 -0.78 3.77
C THR A 191 8.67 -2.08 4.46
N THR A 192 9.19 -2.32 5.65
CA THR A 192 8.97 -3.57 6.41
C THR A 192 8.47 -3.29 7.83
N ASN A 193 8.08 -4.35 8.53
CA ASN A 193 7.77 -4.29 9.96
C ASN A 193 9.00 -4.43 10.88
N ASN A 194 10.20 -4.61 10.34
CA ASN A 194 11.41 -4.88 11.10
C ASN A 194 12.27 -3.61 11.26
N CYS A 195 12.70 -3.30 12.48
CA CYS A 195 13.51 -2.11 12.75
C CYS A 195 14.90 -2.17 12.09
N ASN A 196 15.50 -3.35 11.94
CA ASN A 196 16.78 -3.52 11.25
C ASN A 196 16.67 -3.34 9.73
N TYR A 197 15.45 -3.39 9.18
CA TYR A 197 15.16 -3.33 7.75
C TYR A 197 14.00 -2.37 7.44
N ASN A 198 13.85 -1.28 8.18
CA ASN A 198 12.64 -0.44 8.10
C ASN A 198 12.38 0.02 6.65
N ILE A 199 13.44 0.45 5.95
CA ILE A 199 13.40 0.74 4.51
C ILE A 199 14.58 0.04 3.81
N ILE A 200 14.28 -0.70 2.75
CA ILE A 200 15.27 -1.32 1.86
C ILE A 200 15.12 -0.67 0.48
N LEU A 201 16.21 -0.18 -0.08
CA LEU A 201 16.29 0.24 -1.47
C LEU A 201 16.97 -0.87 -2.27
N CYS A 202 16.37 -1.35 -3.33
CA CYS A 202 17.03 -2.25 -4.26
C CYS A 202 16.91 -1.74 -5.68
N ARG A 203 17.89 -2.08 -6.51
CA ARG A 203 17.87 -1.82 -7.95
C ARG A 203 18.30 -3.10 -8.67
N PRO A 204 17.44 -3.69 -9.51
CA PRO A 204 17.74 -4.97 -10.14
C PRO A 204 19.05 -4.94 -10.93
N GLY A 205 19.92 -5.91 -10.65
CA GLY A 205 21.25 -6.04 -11.27
C GLY A 205 22.31 -5.05 -10.79
N LYS A 206 22.00 -4.19 -9.80
CA LYS A 206 22.91 -3.15 -9.30
C LYS A 206 23.22 -3.26 -7.82
N GLY A 207 22.26 -3.66 -7.00
CA GLY A 207 22.48 -3.90 -5.57
C GLY A 207 21.37 -3.37 -4.67
N THR A 208 21.66 -3.35 -3.37
CA THR A 208 20.71 -3.01 -2.30
C THR A 208 21.31 -2.10 -1.26
N PHE A 209 20.51 -1.23 -0.64
CA PHE A 209 20.90 -0.33 0.43
C PHE A 209 19.83 -0.35 1.53
N VAL A 210 20.23 -0.79 2.73
CA VAL A 210 19.34 -0.87 3.89
C VAL A 210 19.54 0.39 4.73
N LEU A 211 18.44 1.10 4.96
CA LEU A 211 18.43 2.29 5.81
C LEU A 211 18.35 1.90 7.28
N PRO A 212 18.97 2.67 8.19
CA PRO A 212 18.71 2.57 9.63
C PRO A 212 17.21 2.66 9.94
N ASP A 213 16.83 2.27 11.15
CA ASP A 213 15.46 2.47 11.61
C ASP A 213 15.14 3.97 11.68
N PHE A 214 14.16 4.41 10.90
CA PHE A 214 13.60 5.76 10.96
C PHE A 214 12.14 5.73 11.47
N ARG A 215 11.64 4.54 11.84
CA ARG A 215 10.27 4.27 12.25
C ARG A 215 9.25 4.79 11.25
N VAL A 216 9.61 4.67 9.97
CA VAL A 216 8.76 5.05 8.85
C VAL A 216 7.64 4.02 8.74
N VAL A 217 6.41 4.51 8.84
CA VAL A 217 5.19 3.71 8.76
C VAL A 217 4.61 3.68 7.36
N ASP A 218 4.80 4.76 6.58
CA ASP A 218 4.44 4.81 5.17
C ASP A 218 5.42 5.66 4.36
N ALA A 219 5.51 5.39 3.06
CA ALA A 219 6.43 6.07 2.15
C ALA A 219 5.80 6.38 0.79
N ALA A 220 6.35 7.36 0.08
CA ALA A 220 5.98 7.70 -1.30
C ALA A 220 7.15 8.36 -2.04
N PHE A 221 7.24 8.14 -3.35
CA PHE A 221 8.15 8.88 -4.23
C PHE A 221 7.51 10.19 -4.71
N VAL A 222 8.28 11.28 -4.73
CA VAL A 222 7.95 12.49 -5.50
C VAL A 222 9.21 12.88 -6.28
N GLY A 223 9.16 12.70 -7.60
CA GLY A 223 10.35 12.77 -8.45
C GLY A 223 11.43 11.78 -7.98
N ASP A 224 12.63 12.29 -7.73
CA ASP A 224 13.80 11.50 -7.29
C ASP A 224 13.96 11.39 -5.77
N VAL A 225 13.01 11.91 -4.99
CA VAL A 225 13.06 11.89 -3.53
C VAL A 225 12.07 10.87 -3.00
N LEU A 226 12.56 9.97 -2.14
CA LEU A 226 11.70 9.12 -1.33
C LEU A 226 11.32 9.88 -0.07
N TYR A 227 10.03 9.99 0.20
CA TYR A 227 9.52 10.55 1.44
C TYR A 227 9.02 9.43 2.33
N GLY A 228 9.30 9.51 3.63
CA GLY A 228 8.80 8.61 4.66
C GLY A 228 8.13 9.38 5.79
N ILE A 229 7.01 8.87 6.31
CA ILE A 229 6.31 9.45 7.45
C ILE A 229 6.38 8.53 8.66
N THR A 230 6.49 9.09 9.86
CA THR A 230 6.42 8.35 11.13
C THR A 230 5.00 8.35 11.72
N THR A 231 4.76 7.57 12.77
CA THR A 231 3.51 7.63 13.55
C THR A 231 3.27 9.01 14.19
N GLY A 232 4.35 9.73 14.48
CA GLY A 232 4.30 11.12 14.94
C GLY A 232 4.04 12.14 13.83
N GLU A 233 3.79 11.70 12.59
CA GLU A 233 3.57 12.55 11.42
C GLU A 233 4.76 13.48 11.08
N GLU A 234 5.96 13.11 11.51
CA GLU A 234 7.20 13.72 11.05
C GLU A 234 7.51 13.23 9.64
N LEU A 235 7.94 14.15 8.75
CA LEU A 235 8.24 13.83 7.36
C LEU A 235 9.76 13.83 7.13
N LEU A 236 10.26 12.71 6.64
CA LEU A 236 11.65 12.53 6.23
C LEU A 236 11.75 12.56 4.70
N ALA A 237 12.75 13.26 4.18
CA ALA A 237 13.13 13.28 2.78
C ALA A 237 14.47 12.57 2.59
N PHE A 238 14.47 11.48 1.83
CA PHE A 238 15.65 10.68 1.49
C PHE A 238 16.06 11.01 0.05
N HIS A 239 17.17 11.72 -0.10
CA HIS A 239 17.72 12.08 -1.40
C HIS A 239 18.53 10.91 -1.96
N LEU A 240 17.98 10.27 -2.98
CA LEU A 240 18.62 9.11 -3.60
C LEU A 240 19.84 9.51 -4.43
N GLY A 241 20.82 8.63 -4.46
CA GLY A 241 21.97 8.67 -5.34
C GLY A 241 22.41 7.28 -5.72
N GLU A 242 23.51 7.20 -6.46
CA GLU A 242 24.11 5.94 -6.91
C GLU A 242 25.60 5.99 -6.61
N ASP A 243 26.15 4.85 -6.19
CA ASP A 243 27.60 4.71 -6.11
C ASP A 243 28.20 4.74 -7.52
N SER A 244 29.25 5.54 -7.70
CA SER A 244 29.91 5.73 -8.98
C SER A 244 30.61 4.47 -9.52
N GLU A 245 30.96 3.51 -8.67
CA GLU A 245 31.73 2.33 -9.07
C GLU A 245 30.85 1.15 -9.49
N ASP A 246 29.86 0.79 -8.69
CA ASP A 246 29.01 -0.40 -8.91
C ASP A 246 27.56 -0.04 -9.33
N GLY A 247 27.16 1.24 -9.25
CA GLY A 247 25.81 1.70 -9.57
C GLY A 247 24.77 1.31 -8.52
N LYS A 248 25.21 0.88 -7.34
CA LYS A 248 24.37 0.50 -6.21
C LYS A 248 23.56 1.72 -5.73
N PRO A 249 22.27 1.53 -5.39
CA PRO A 249 21.50 2.62 -4.82
C PRO A 249 22.13 3.09 -3.50
N ASN A 250 22.07 4.38 -3.23
CA ASN A 250 22.52 4.98 -1.97
C ASN A 250 21.62 6.16 -1.60
N VAL A 251 21.70 6.62 -0.35
CA VAL A 251 21.06 7.84 0.12
C VAL A 251 22.14 8.87 0.44
N THR A 252 22.17 9.94 -0.36
CA THR A 252 23.19 10.99 -0.26
C THR A 252 22.92 11.95 0.89
N ARG A 253 21.64 12.12 1.27
CA ARG A 253 21.21 13.04 2.31
C ARG A 253 19.85 12.64 2.86
N VAL A 254 19.69 12.73 4.18
CA VAL A 254 18.42 12.52 4.87
C VAL A 254 18.06 13.81 5.59
N LYS A 255 16.86 14.35 5.34
CA LYS A 255 16.36 15.56 6.00
C LYS A 255 15.04 15.31 6.70
N ARG A 256 14.92 15.77 7.94
CA ARG A 256 13.61 15.87 8.61
C ARG A 256 12.95 17.17 8.19
N VAL A 257 12.10 17.11 7.16
CA VAL A 257 11.52 18.29 6.51
C VAL A 257 10.25 18.80 7.17
N ILE A 258 9.51 17.96 7.89
CA ILE A 258 8.40 18.39 8.76
C ILE A 258 8.63 17.79 10.13
N LYS A 259 8.65 18.64 11.16
CA LYS A 259 8.83 18.24 12.56
C LYS A 259 7.48 18.32 13.28
N ASN A 260 7.23 17.38 14.19
CA ASN A 260 6.09 17.44 15.09
C ASN A 260 6.61 17.37 16.53
N PRO A 261 6.55 18.47 17.30
CA PRO A 261 6.97 18.47 18.70
C PRO A 261 6.23 17.46 19.57
N MET A 262 5.00 17.08 19.18
CA MET A 262 4.20 16.07 19.88
C MET A 262 4.47 14.64 19.43
N ALA A 263 5.42 14.41 18.50
CA ALA A 263 5.75 13.07 18.02
C ALA A 263 6.13 12.10 19.16
N ALA A 264 6.75 12.62 20.23
CA ALA A 264 7.09 11.86 21.43
C ALA A 264 5.88 11.18 22.08
N TYR A 265 4.68 11.79 22.01
CA TYR A 265 3.46 11.20 22.57
C TYR A 265 3.01 9.94 21.82
N TYR A 266 3.32 9.83 20.53
CA TYR A 266 3.01 8.64 19.72
C TYR A 266 4.04 7.51 19.92
N ILE A 267 5.10 7.76 20.69
CA ILE A 267 6.17 6.81 20.97
C ILE A 267 5.97 6.32 22.41
N LYS A 268 5.09 5.32 22.58
CA LYS A 268 4.65 4.82 23.90
C LYS A 268 5.78 4.25 24.76
N TYR A 269 6.94 3.94 24.17
CA TYR A 269 8.14 3.51 24.86
C TYR A 269 9.36 4.00 24.07
N SER A 270 10.16 4.91 24.64
CA SER A 270 11.62 5.02 24.52
C SER A 270 12.17 6.43 24.31
N SER A 271 13.33 6.62 24.94
CA SER A 271 14.41 7.58 24.67
C SER A 271 15.00 7.37 23.25
N TRP A 272 14.14 7.33 22.22
CA TRP A 272 14.60 7.17 20.85
C TRP A 272 15.27 8.43 20.35
N ARG A 273 16.46 8.27 19.76
CA ARG A 273 17.23 9.35 19.14
C ARG A 273 17.32 9.13 17.64
N TRP A 274 17.22 10.22 16.87
CA TRP A 274 17.43 10.17 15.43
C TRP A 274 18.85 9.68 15.09
N PRO A 275 19.01 8.84 14.04
CA PRO A 275 20.32 8.50 13.53
C PRO A 275 21.11 9.75 13.14
N GLN A 276 22.43 9.75 13.37
CA GLN A 276 23.30 10.92 13.12
C GLN A 276 23.34 11.39 11.66
N ILE A 277 22.87 10.57 10.71
CA ILE A 277 22.79 10.89 9.28
C ILE A 277 21.67 11.88 8.93
N VAL A 278 20.76 12.16 9.86
CA VAL A 278 19.67 13.13 9.63
C VAL A 278 20.22 14.54 9.80
N ASP A 279 20.13 15.35 8.75
CA ASP A 279 20.37 16.79 8.84
C ASP A 279 19.26 17.40 9.70
N ASP A 280 19.55 17.67 10.97
CA ASP A 280 18.67 18.44 11.84
C ASP A 280 19.18 19.88 11.91
N ASP A 281 18.53 20.78 11.18
CA ASP A 281 18.70 22.23 11.35
C ASP A 281 18.16 22.59 12.75
N SER A 282 18.97 22.36 13.77
CA SER A 282 18.72 22.74 15.17
C SER A 282 19.38 24.08 15.42
N SER A 283 18.63 25.17 15.24
CA SER A 283 18.90 26.34 16.07
C SER A 283 18.64 25.92 17.50
N HIS A 284 19.68 25.98 18.33
CA HIS A 284 19.58 25.81 19.77
C HIS A 284 18.49 26.71 20.35
N ASP A 285 17.35 26.13 20.69
CA ASP A 285 16.45 26.64 21.72
C ASP A 285 16.09 25.42 22.58
N ASP A 286 17.08 24.97 23.35
CA ASP A 286 16.84 24.14 24.54
C ASP A 286 16.43 25.10 25.65
N ASP A 287 15.17 25.54 25.63
CA ASP A 287 14.56 26.23 26.77
C ASP A 287 14.15 25.21 27.81
N GLY A 288 15.17 24.75 28.55
CA GLY A 288 15.06 23.87 29.69
C GLY A 288 13.92 24.27 30.65
N ARG A 289 12.80 23.55 30.55
CA ARG A 289 11.79 23.41 31.60
C ARG A 289 11.12 22.05 31.49
N GLY A 290 11.60 21.13 32.31
CA GLY A 290 11.01 19.82 32.54
C GLY A 290 11.46 19.28 33.89
N ASP A 291 11.11 20.02 34.94
CA ASP A 291 11.17 19.60 36.34
C ASP A 291 10.34 18.31 36.53
N TYR A 292 11.02 17.21 36.82
CA TYR A 292 10.49 16.18 37.72
C TYR A 292 11.64 15.65 38.59
N SER A 293 11.62 16.08 39.84
CA SER A 293 12.50 15.69 40.92
C SER A 293 12.40 14.21 41.31
N ASN A 294 13.58 13.61 41.53
CA ASN A 294 13.98 12.65 42.57
C ASN A 294 13.36 11.24 42.60
N VAL A 295 14.23 10.23 42.42
CA VAL A 295 14.57 9.27 43.48
C VAL A 295 16.10 9.03 43.51
N ASP A 296 16.72 9.59 44.55
CA ASP A 296 17.90 9.21 45.34
C ASP A 296 19.04 8.31 44.77
N HIS A 297 20.23 8.93 44.77
CA HIS A 297 21.55 8.50 45.30
C HIS A 297 22.17 7.13 44.90
N GLU A 298 23.47 7.02 44.59
CA GLU A 298 24.62 7.48 45.39
C GLU A 298 25.84 7.93 44.55
N ASP A 299 26.57 8.88 45.14
CA ASP A 299 27.89 9.41 44.75
C ASP A 299 28.96 8.32 44.62
N TYR A 300 29.81 8.42 43.59
CA TYR A 300 31.27 8.33 43.78
C TYR A 300 31.99 9.33 42.88
N SER A 301 32.92 10.06 43.51
CA SER A 301 33.74 11.12 42.98
C SER A 301 35.06 10.60 42.41
N ASP A 302 35.44 11.20 41.28
CA ASP A 302 36.79 11.53 40.78
C ASP A 302 37.74 10.43 40.26
N GLY A 303 38.27 10.71 39.05
CA GLY A 303 39.62 10.40 38.59
C GLY A 303 40.05 8.95 38.37
N ASP A 304 40.02 8.48 37.11
CA ASP A 304 41.27 8.14 36.38
C ASP A 304 40.96 7.65 34.95
N GLU A 305 41.83 8.06 34.02
CA GLU A 305 41.92 7.52 32.66
C GLU A 305 42.37 6.05 32.72
N VAL A 306 41.59 5.09 32.23
CA VAL A 306 42.12 3.76 31.86
C VAL A 306 41.24 3.02 30.86
N GLU A 307 41.94 2.53 29.82
CA GLU A 307 41.69 1.54 28.78
C GLU A 307 40.39 0.70 28.82
N ILE A 308 39.74 0.63 27.66
CA ILE A 308 38.62 -0.27 27.33
C ILE A 308 39.11 -1.73 27.46
N GLN A 309 38.73 -2.41 28.54
CA GLN A 309 38.71 -3.87 28.60
C GLN A 309 37.28 -4.36 28.38
N GLU A 310 37.16 -5.32 27.47
CA GLU A 310 35.92 -6.05 27.18
C GLU A 310 35.56 -6.96 28.36
N ASP A 311 34.78 -6.43 29.31
CA ASP A 311 34.12 -7.27 30.30
C ASP A 311 32.79 -7.77 29.73
N GLN A 312 32.78 -9.06 29.37
CA GLN A 312 31.56 -9.83 29.12
C GLN A 312 30.72 -9.81 30.40
N ALA A 313 29.72 -8.96 30.47
CA ALA A 313 28.68 -9.06 31.47
C ALA A 313 27.86 -10.33 31.18
N GLU A 314 27.93 -11.30 32.11
CA GLU A 314 26.99 -12.42 32.17
C GLU A 314 25.58 -11.84 32.35
N PHE A 315 24.84 -11.74 31.23
CA PHE A 315 23.42 -11.45 31.25
C PHE A 315 22.72 -12.67 31.85
N ASP A 316 21.97 -12.46 32.94
CA ASP A 316 21.07 -13.48 33.48
C ASP A 316 20.23 -14.07 32.34
N ASP A 317 20.17 -15.39 32.29
CA ASP A 317 19.46 -16.19 31.30
C ASP A 317 17.92 -15.99 31.40
N ASP A 318 17.43 -14.82 30.97
CA ASP A 318 16.01 -14.59 30.71
C ASP A 318 15.65 -15.22 29.34
N PRO A 319 14.79 -16.27 29.32
CA PRO A 319 14.37 -16.90 28.07
C PRO A 319 13.56 -15.97 27.15
N ASP A 320 12.98 -14.88 27.66
CA ASP A 320 12.16 -13.94 26.88
C ASP A 320 13.02 -12.89 26.13
N ILE A 321 14.28 -12.70 26.53
CA ILE A 321 15.21 -11.76 25.87
C ILE A 321 15.90 -12.41 24.64
N ARG A 322 15.80 -13.73 24.47
CA ARG A 322 16.55 -14.48 23.44
C ARG A 322 15.98 -14.37 22.00
N PHE A 323 14.93 -13.59 21.75
CA PHE A 323 14.28 -13.52 20.41
C PHE A 323 13.84 -12.12 19.96
N ILE A 324 14.54 -11.04 20.33
CA ILE A 324 14.30 -9.75 19.66
C ILE A 324 14.98 -9.76 18.28
N ASN A 325 14.31 -10.36 17.29
CA ASN A 325 14.79 -10.39 15.90
C ASN A 325 14.49 -9.06 15.13
N GLY A 326 13.86 -8.11 15.81
CA GLY A 326 13.47 -6.80 15.29
C GLY A 326 12.12 -6.76 14.58
N ASP A 327 11.47 -7.91 14.33
CA ASP A 327 10.15 -7.98 13.69
C ASP A 327 9.08 -7.34 14.58
N GLY A 328 8.11 -6.68 13.96
CA GLY A 328 7.00 -6.04 14.67
C GLY A 328 7.38 -4.77 15.44
N MET A 329 8.66 -4.39 15.48
CA MET A 329 9.14 -3.20 16.20
C MET A 329 8.84 -1.88 15.48
N VAL A 330 8.58 -1.92 14.17
CA VAL A 330 8.05 -0.76 13.43
C VAL A 330 6.53 -0.88 13.44
N SER A 331 5.80 0.15 13.87
CA SER A 331 4.32 0.12 13.83
C SER A 331 3.78 0.17 12.40
N ASP A 332 2.59 -0.38 12.18
CA ASP A 332 1.89 -0.23 10.92
C ASP A 332 1.48 1.22 10.65
N ASN A 333 1.11 1.55 9.41
CA ASN A 333 0.55 2.87 9.09
C ASN A 333 -0.82 3.12 9.74
N GLU A 334 -1.50 2.06 10.15
CA GLU A 334 -2.72 2.06 10.97
C GLU A 334 -2.38 1.74 12.43
N GLY A 335 -2.45 2.75 13.30
CA GLY A 335 -2.22 2.61 14.73
C GLY A 335 -3.49 2.77 15.55
N LYS A 336 -3.68 1.92 16.58
CA LYS A 336 -4.75 2.09 17.56
C LYS A 336 -4.48 3.35 18.39
N VAL A 337 -5.52 4.17 18.61
CA VAL A 337 -5.47 5.29 19.55
C VAL A 337 -5.66 4.71 20.94
N TYR A 338 -4.64 4.78 21.80
CA TYR A 338 -4.80 4.43 23.20
C TYR A 338 -5.50 5.60 23.91
N GLU A 339 -6.61 5.33 24.59
CA GLU A 339 -7.03 6.20 25.67
C GLU A 339 -6.13 5.88 26.88
N ASP A 340 -5.46 6.89 27.44
CA ASP A 340 -4.55 6.76 28.59
C ASP A 340 -5.22 6.27 29.90
N ASN A 341 -6.49 5.85 29.84
CA ASN A 341 -7.31 5.45 30.98
C ASN A 341 -7.30 3.93 31.25
N TRP A 342 -6.30 3.17 30.78
CA TRP A 342 -6.18 1.77 31.19
C TRP A 342 -5.77 1.68 32.66
N ASP A 343 -6.77 1.60 33.53
CA ASP A 343 -6.61 1.24 34.93
C ASP A 343 -6.68 -0.29 35.06
N PRO A 344 -5.57 -0.98 35.39
CA PRO A 344 -5.56 -2.43 35.52
C PRO A 344 -6.45 -2.96 36.67
N GLU A 345 -6.94 -2.08 37.57
CA GLU A 345 -7.88 -2.44 38.64
C GLU A 345 -9.36 -2.39 38.18
N VAL A 346 -9.64 -1.79 37.02
CA VAL A 346 -10.98 -1.77 36.42
C VAL A 346 -11.11 -2.98 35.48
N PRO A 347 -12.16 -3.81 35.60
CA PRO A 347 -12.43 -4.86 34.63
C PRO A 347 -12.43 -4.27 33.22
N TYR A 348 -11.76 -4.94 32.27
CA TYR A 348 -11.74 -4.50 30.87
C TYR A 348 -13.17 -4.44 30.33
N ASP A 349 -13.75 -3.24 30.32
CA ASP A 349 -14.93 -2.95 29.55
C ASP A 349 -14.47 -2.86 28.10
N ALA A 350 -14.96 -3.77 27.28
CA ALA A 350 -14.66 -3.75 25.86
C ALA A 350 -15.21 -2.42 25.30
N MET A 351 -14.33 -1.58 24.77
CA MET A 351 -14.68 -0.26 24.21
C MET A 351 -14.57 -0.29 22.70
N ASP A 352 -15.27 0.64 22.05
CA ASP A 352 -15.08 0.93 20.63
C ASP A 352 -13.61 1.31 20.38
N GLU A 353 -12.99 0.70 19.38
CA GLU A 353 -11.57 0.94 19.09
C GLU A 353 -11.41 1.92 17.94
N THR A 354 -10.72 3.04 18.21
CA THR A 354 -10.35 4.00 17.17
C THR A 354 -8.97 3.67 16.60
N TYR A 355 -8.87 3.61 15.28
CA TYR A 355 -7.63 3.44 14.54
C TYR A 355 -7.37 4.66 13.66
N ILE A 356 -6.11 5.10 13.60
CA ILE A 356 -5.65 6.17 12.70
C ILE A 356 -4.64 5.60 11.71
N GLY A 357 -5.06 5.52 10.44
CA GLY A 357 -4.23 5.28 9.27
C GLY A 357 -3.55 6.56 8.78
N ARG A 358 -2.26 6.48 8.40
CA ARG A 358 -1.46 7.58 7.83
C ARG A 358 -0.91 7.16 6.48
N TYR A 359 -1.37 7.80 5.42
CA TYR A 359 -0.95 7.45 4.05
C TYR A 359 -0.30 8.65 3.38
N LEU A 360 0.92 8.46 2.88
CA LEU A 360 1.57 9.40 1.97
C LEU A 360 1.11 9.14 0.55
N VAL A 361 0.66 10.18 -0.14
CA VAL A 361 0.20 10.10 -1.52
C VAL A 361 0.94 11.13 -2.35
N SER A 362 1.62 10.69 -3.41
CA SER A 362 2.10 11.60 -4.44
C SER A 362 0.94 11.99 -5.36
N CYS A 363 0.78 13.29 -5.58
CA CYS A 363 -0.21 13.90 -6.47
C CYS A 363 0.53 14.93 -7.34
N GLY A 364 0.96 14.50 -8.52
CA GLY A 364 1.89 15.27 -9.35
C GLY A 364 3.20 15.54 -8.61
N ASP A 365 3.60 16.81 -8.54
CA ASP A 365 4.80 17.27 -7.81
C ASP A 365 4.53 17.56 -6.32
N GLU A 366 3.30 17.31 -5.85
CA GLU A 366 2.88 17.56 -4.49
C GLU A 366 2.82 16.27 -3.68
N LEU A 367 3.03 16.41 -2.36
CA LEU A 367 2.90 15.31 -1.41
C LEU A 367 1.74 15.58 -0.46
N LEU A 368 0.85 14.61 -0.34
CA LEU A 368 -0.28 14.64 0.57
C LEU A 368 -0.10 13.63 1.70
N LEU A 369 -0.53 13.99 2.90
CA LEU A 369 -0.83 13.08 4.01
C LEU A 369 -2.34 12.91 4.09
N VAL A 370 -2.81 11.67 3.98
CA VAL A 370 -4.20 11.32 4.30
C VAL A 370 -4.24 10.64 5.65
N ARG A 371 -4.94 11.25 6.60
CA ARG A 371 -5.27 10.66 7.89
C ARG A 371 -6.65 10.04 7.81
N HIS A 372 -6.73 8.72 7.97
CA HIS A 372 -7.99 7.97 7.94
C HIS A 372 -8.29 7.45 9.34
N GLN A 373 -9.36 7.95 9.95
CA GLN A 373 -9.86 7.47 11.22
C GLN A 373 -10.96 6.43 10.97
N ASN A 374 -10.75 5.24 11.52
CA ASN A 374 -11.67 4.11 11.43
C ASN A 374 -12.09 3.70 12.84
N GLU A 375 -13.39 3.68 13.08
CA GLU A 375 -13.96 3.16 14.33
C GLU A 375 -14.28 1.69 14.15
N SER A 376 -13.88 0.88 15.11
CA SER A 376 -14.25 -0.52 15.19
C SER A 376 -15.12 -0.72 16.42
N PRO A 377 -16.45 -0.57 16.29
CA PRO A 377 -17.35 -0.79 17.40
C PRO A 377 -17.37 -2.27 17.78
N LEU A 378 -17.74 -2.56 19.02
CA LEU A 378 -17.89 -3.94 19.49
C LEU A 378 -18.93 -4.73 18.69
N GLU A 379 -20.07 -4.08 18.45
CA GLU A 379 -21.21 -4.65 17.75
C GLU A 379 -21.35 -3.98 16.38
N GLY A 380 -20.72 -4.56 15.37
CA GLY A 380 -20.92 -4.14 13.98
C GLY A 380 -19.64 -4.15 13.14
N PRO A 381 -19.76 -3.83 11.84
CA PRO A 381 -18.60 -3.64 11.00
C PRO A 381 -17.87 -2.34 11.37
N SER A 382 -16.55 -2.35 11.27
CA SER A 382 -15.78 -1.10 11.35
C SER A 382 -16.19 -0.14 10.23
N TYR A 383 -16.16 1.15 10.51
CA TYR A 383 -16.53 2.19 9.55
C TYR A 383 -15.56 3.37 9.61
N THR A 384 -15.43 4.05 8.48
CA THR A 384 -14.70 5.33 8.41
C THR A 384 -15.46 6.36 9.25
N SER A 385 -14.82 6.98 10.24
CA SER A 385 -15.43 8.10 10.97
C SER A 385 -14.99 9.44 10.43
N LYS A 386 -13.71 9.57 10.06
CA LYS A 386 -13.13 10.83 9.61
C LYS A 386 -12.00 10.59 8.61
N VAL A 387 -11.89 11.47 7.62
CA VAL A 387 -10.72 11.56 6.75
C VAL A 387 -10.26 13.00 6.72
N GLU A 388 -8.96 13.21 6.92
CA GLU A 388 -8.33 14.52 6.80
C GLU A 388 -7.20 14.43 5.78
N VAL A 389 -7.08 15.45 4.92
CA VAL A 389 -6.04 15.52 3.91
C VAL A 389 -5.19 16.74 4.19
N PHE A 390 -3.87 16.58 4.16
CA PHE A 390 -2.91 17.65 4.37
C PHE A 390 -1.90 17.69 3.25
N ARG A 391 -1.54 18.88 2.79
CA ARG A 391 -0.46 19.12 1.84
C ARG A 391 0.84 19.38 2.58
N ALA A 392 1.94 18.79 2.11
CA ALA A 392 3.25 19.10 2.65
C ALA A 392 3.72 20.48 2.17
N ASP A 393 3.94 21.42 3.10
CA ASP A 393 4.71 22.63 2.85
C ASP A 393 6.13 22.39 3.37
N VAL A 394 6.96 21.79 2.53
CA VAL A 394 8.36 21.46 2.83
C VAL A 394 9.18 22.71 3.14
N SER A 395 8.82 23.86 2.55
CA SER A 395 9.55 25.11 2.75
C SER A 395 9.28 25.73 4.12
N ALA A 396 8.04 25.64 4.60
CA ALA A 396 7.65 26.10 5.94
C ALA A 396 7.76 25.00 7.01
N GLY A 397 8.10 23.76 6.62
CA GLY A 397 8.25 22.61 7.51
C GLY A 397 6.97 22.22 8.24
N ARG A 398 5.81 22.30 7.58
CA ARG A 398 4.49 21.99 8.19
C ARG A 398 3.53 21.30 7.23
N TRP A 399 2.56 20.61 7.81
CA TRP A 399 1.38 20.11 7.11
C TRP A 399 0.31 21.21 7.02
N VAL A 400 -0.22 21.45 5.82
CA VAL A 400 -1.28 22.43 5.57
C VAL A 400 -2.59 21.68 5.28
N PRO A 401 -3.66 21.85 6.07
CA PRO A 401 -4.91 21.14 5.84
C PRO A 401 -5.52 21.53 4.49
N VAL A 402 -6.03 20.53 3.78
CA VAL A 402 -6.81 20.71 2.56
C VAL A 402 -8.28 20.75 2.96
N THR A 403 -8.91 21.91 2.77
CA THR A 403 -10.31 22.12 3.17
C THR A 403 -11.24 22.17 1.97
N ALA A 404 -12.53 21.97 2.22
CA ALA A 404 -13.58 22.18 1.23
C ALA A 404 -13.57 23.61 0.65
N ASP A 405 -13.23 24.61 1.47
CA ASP A 405 -13.16 26.02 1.07
C ASP A 405 -12.02 26.28 0.08
N ASP A 406 -10.97 25.45 0.10
CA ASP A 406 -9.85 25.48 -0.85
C ASP A 406 -10.12 24.66 -2.13
N GLY A 407 -11.35 24.16 -2.30
CA GLY A 407 -11.73 23.29 -3.41
C GLY A 407 -11.51 21.79 -3.16
N GLY A 408 -11.07 21.39 -1.97
CA GLY A 408 -10.78 20.00 -1.61
C GLY A 408 -9.56 19.45 -2.34
N LEU A 409 -9.63 18.18 -2.77
CA LEU A 409 -8.69 17.66 -3.78
C LEU A 409 -8.84 18.46 -5.07
N GLY A 410 -7.72 18.81 -5.72
CA GLY A 410 -7.72 19.61 -6.96
C GLY A 410 -8.69 19.07 -8.02
N GLU A 411 -9.18 19.95 -8.90
CA GLU A 411 -10.17 19.60 -9.92
C GLU A 411 -9.77 18.33 -10.68
N GLY A 412 -10.66 17.33 -10.72
CA GLY A 412 -10.41 16.07 -11.42
C GLY A 412 -9.54 15.05 -10.71
N GLU A 413 -9.11 15.20 -9.45
CA GLU A 413 -8.29 14.18 -8.74
C GLU A 413 -9.13 13.25 -7.85
N ALA A 414 -8.71 12.00 -7.71
CA ALA A 414 -9.25 11.01 -6.77
C ALA A 414 -8.12 10.20 -6.13
N LEU A 415 -8.28 9.83 -4.86
CA LEU A 415 -7.27 9.06 -4.11
C LEU A 415 -7.71 7.62 -3.89
N PHE A 416 -6.78 6.68 -3.96
CA PHE A 416 -6.99 5.27 -3.66
C PHE A 416 -6.00 4.80 -2.61
N LEU A 417 -6.51 4.24 -1.52
CA LEU A 417 -5.76 3.88 -0.33
C LEU A 417 -6.02 2.41 0.06
N SER A 418 -4.96 1.73 0.47
CA SER A 418 -4.97 0.50 1.25
C SER A 418 -3.73 0.47 2.13
N ARG A 419 -3.60 -0.51 3.02
CA ARG A 419 -2.41 -0.67 3.87
C ARG A 419 -1.10 -0.60 3.07
N SER A 420 -1.05 -1.25 1.91
CA SER A 420 0.16 -1.39 1.09
C SER A 420 0.18 -0.53 -0.17
N PHE A 421 -0.79 0.37 -0.36
CA PHE A 421 -0.91 1.15 -1.58
C PHE A 421 -1.55 2.51 -1.33
N SER A 422 -1.00 3.54 -1.95
CA SER A 422 -1.57 4.88 -1.92
C SER A 422 -1.25 5.60 -3.22
N LYS A 423 -2.27 6.14 -3.89
CA LYS A 423 -2.10 6.79 -5.19
C LYS A 423 -3.15 7.86 -5.45
N SER A 424 -2.73 8.93 -6.10
CA SER A 424 -3.61 9.90 -6.77
C SER A 424 -3.80 9.54 -8.24
N THR A 425 -5.00 9.71 -8.76
CA THR A 425 -5.32 9.51 -10.17
C THR A 425 -6.31 10.54 -10.65
N CYS A 426 -6.25 10.89 -11.93
CA CYS A 426 -7.30 11.69 -12.53
C CYS A 426 -8.61 10.88 -12.59
N ALA A 427 -9.70 11.49 -12.13
CA ALA A 427 -11.06 11.02 -12.27
C ALA A 427 -11.49 11.15 -13.73
N HIS A 428 -11.18 10.13 -14.52
CA HIS A 428 -11.56 10.03 -15.92
C HIS A 428 -12.45 8.81 -16.13
N GLY A 429 -13.78 9.01 -16.09
CA GLY A 429 -14.71 7.93 -16.41
C GLY A 429 -16.08 8.09 -15.76
N ARG A 430 -16.88 7.02 -15.80
CA ARG A 430 -18.17 6.95 -15.09
C ARG A 430 -18.04 6.46 -13.64
N ASP A 431 -16.97 5.74 -13.32
CA ASP A 431 -16.87 4.95 -12.08
C ASP A 431 -15.96 5.60 -11.02
N VAL A 432 -14.94 6.37 -11.44
CA VAL A 432 -14.08 7.13 -10.50
C VAL A 432 -14.57 8.57 -10.47
N GLU A 433 -15.06 9.01 -9.31
CA GLU A 433 -15.55 10.35 -9.07
C GLU A 433 -14.43 11.24 -8.50
N GLU A 434 -14.34 12.45 -9.02
CA GLU A 434 -13.41 13.46 -8.56
C GLU A 434 -13.72 13.93 -7.13
N GLY A 435 -12.68 14.28 -6.37
CA GLY A 435 -12.80 14.70 -4.98
C GLY A 435 -12.98 13.56 -3.97
N LEU A 436 -13.05 12.30 -4.43
CA LEU A 436 -13.26 11.15 -3.56
C LEU A 436 -11.94 10.48 -3.13
N VAL A 437 -11.93 10.02 -1.88
CA VAL A 437 -10.92 9.13 -1.33
C VAL A 437 -11.55 7.74 -1.16
N TYR A 438 -11.06 6.78 -1.93
CA TYR A 438 -11.46 5.38 -1.89
C TYR A 438 -10.50 4.59 -1.01
N TYR A 439 -11.03 3.93 0.02
CA TYR A 439 -10.25 3.05 0.88
C TYR A 439 -10.69 1.59 0.67
N ALA A 440 -9.73 0.67 0.60
CA ALA A 440 -10.01 -0.76 0.46
C ALA A 440 -10.61 -1.32 1.77
N SER A 441 -11.94 -1.27 1.91
CA SER A 441 -12.69 -1.85 3.03
C SER A 441 -13.36 -3.18 2.64
N ASN A 442 -13.53 -4.08 3.62
CA ASN A 442 -14.22 -5.37 3.43
C ASN A 442 -15.75 -5.27 3.64
N TYR A 443 -16.22 -4.22 4.30
CA TYR A 443 -17.60 -4.21 4.81
C TYR A 443 -18.47 -3.10 4.23
N LEU A 444 -17.84 -2.00 3.83
CA LEU A 444 -18.55 -0.83 3.33
C LEU A 444 -18.13 -0.51 1.90
N ASP A 445 -19.12 -0.08 1.13
CA ASP A 445 -18.98 0.44 -0.22
C ASP A 445 -19.06 1.96 -0.08
N ASP A 446 -18.06 2.55 0.57
CA ASP A 446 -18.02 3.97 0.88
C ASP A 446 -16.75 4.64 0.35
N ALA A 447 -16.86 5.95 0.16
CA ALA A 447 -15.76 6.83 -0.18
C ALA A 447 -15.95 8.15 0.54
N PHE A 448 -14.85 8.79 0.92
CA PHE A 448 -14.90 10.10 1.56
C PHE A 448 -14.85 11.20 0.49
N ASP A 449 -15.83 12.11 0.53
CA ASP A 449 -15.89 13.26 -0.35
C ASP A 449 -15.21 14.46 0.31
N THR A 450 -14.05 14.83 -0.22
CA THR A 450 -13.23 15.93 0.33
C THR A 450 -13.86 17.31 0.17
N ARG A 451 -14.85 17.45 -0.73
CA ARG A 451 -15.52 18.74 -1.01
C ARG A 451 -16.68 18.98 -0.07
N SER A 452 -17.42 17.92 0.27
CA SER A 452 -18.50 18.02 1.25
C SER A 452 -18.05 17.67 2.67
N GLY A 453 -16.89 17.04 2.83
CA GLY A 453 -16.40 16.55 4.12
C GLY A 453 -17.22 15.38 4.67
N THR A 454 -17.88 14.61 3.80
CA THR A 454 -18.81 13.55 4.20
C THR A 454 -18.51 12.23 3.53
N ILE A 455 -18.86 11.14 4.18
CA ILE A 455 -18.79 9.80 3.61
C ILE A 455 -20.01 9.58 2.71
N ARG A 456 -19.76 9.09 1.49
CA ARG A 456 -20.78 8.76 0.48
C ARG A 456 -20.72 7.28 0.16
N ASN A 457 -21.89 6.66 0.00
CA ASN A 457 -21.96 5.34 -0.60
C ASN A 457 -21.56 5.44 -2.07
N ILE A 458 -20.66 4.58 -2.54
CA ILE A 458 -20.30 4.52 -3.95
C ILE A 458 -21.45 3.93 -4.77
N ALA A 459 -21.59 4.37 -6.02
CA ALA A 459 -22.74 4.02 -6.87
C ALA A 459 -22.76 2.56 -7.35
N PHE A 460 -21.68 1.82 -7.15
CA PHE A 460 -21.52 0.43 -7.57
C PHE A 460 -21.05 -0.43 -6.41
N ARG A 461 -21.44 -1.70 -6.40
CA ARG A 461 -21.03 -2.66 -5.36
C ARG A 461 -19.85 -3.48 -5.82
N TRP A 462 -18.92 -3.72 -4.91
CA TRP A 462 -17.81 -4.62 -5.17
C TRP A 462 -18.27 -6.08 -5.18
N PRO A 463 -17.59 -6.98 -5.92
CA PRO A 463 -17.80 -8.41 -5.78
C PRO A 463 -17.58 -8.84 -4.32
N TRP A 464 -18.52 -9.60 -3.75
CA TRP A 464 -18.44 -10.05 -2.36
C TRP A 464 -17.19 -10.90 -2.09
N GLN A 465 -16.60 -11.50 -3.14
CA GLN A 465 -15.36 -12.27 -3.07
C GLN A 465 -14.17 -11.45 -2.57
N ARG A 466 -14.20 -10.12 -2.61
CA ARG A 466 -13.16 -9.31 -1.95
C ARG A 466 -13.05 -9.62 -0.43
N ASN A 467 -14.14 -10.13 0.17
CA ASN A 467 -14.21 -10.46 1.60
C ASN A 467 -13.55 -11.81 1.92
N LEU A 468 -12.99 -12.51 0.92
CA LEU A 468 -12.23 -13.74 1.13
C LEU A 468 -10.86 -13.50 1.78
N ALA A 469 -10.39 -12.25 1.82
CA ALA A 469 -9.15 -11.87 2.49
C ALA A 469 -9.37 -10.68 3.45
N CYS A 470 -8.45 -10.52 4.40
CA CYS A 470 -8.47 -9.36 5.30
C CYS A 470 -8.21 -8.06 4.52
N LYS A 471 -8.97 -6.99 4.83
CA LYS A 471 -8.83 -5.65 4.21
C LYS A 471 -7.40 -5.13 4.20
N ARG A 472 -6.63 -5.49 5.24
CA ARG A 472 -5.23 -5.11 5.45
C ARG A 472 -4.28 -5.66 4.38
N TRP A 473 -4.69 -6.65 3.60
CA TRP A 473 -3.82 -7.24 2.58
C TRP A 473 -4.34 -7.11 1.16
N LEU A 474 -5.43 -6.35 0.98
CA LEU A 474 -5.90 -5.96 -0.33
C LEU A 474 -5.03 -4.83 -0.88
N THR A 475 -4.81 -4.83 -2.19
CA THR A 475 -4.11 -3.74 -2.89
C THR A 475 -4.84 -3.35 -4.16
N TRP A 476 -4.61 -2.13 -4.62
CA TRP A 476 -5.20 -1.59 -5.85
C TRP A 476 -4.24 -1.79 -7.02
N LEU A 477 -4.72 -2.24 -8.17
CA LEU A 477 -3.92 -2.36 -9.38
C LEU A 477 -4.51 -1.49 -10.48
N PHE A 478 -3.78 -0.47 -10.90
CA PHE A 478 -4.16 0.39 -12.01
C PHE A 478 -3.74 -0.23 -13.34
N ILE A 479 -4.66 -0.19 -14.30
CA ILE A 479 -4.41 -0.67 -15.66
C ILE A 479 -3.57 0.40 -16.37
N PRO A 480 -2.43 0.04 -16.98
CA PRO A 480 -1.63 0.99 -17.74
C PRO A 480 -2.44 1.61 -18.89
N GLU A 481 -2.27 2.90 -19.15
CA GLU A 481 -2.85 3.50 -20.33
C GLU A 481 -2.29 2.84 -21.60
N LEU A 482 -3.18 2.35 -22.47
CA LEU A 482 -2.76 1.86 -23.78
C LEU A 482 -2.28 3.05 -24.62
N VAL A 483 -0.96 3.19 -24.78
CA VAL A 483 -0.38 4.04 -25.81
C VAL A 483 -0.63 3.35 -27.16
N VAL A 484 -1.72 3.74 -27.84
CA VAL A 484 -2.11 3.20 -29.17
C VAL A 484 -1.69 4.12 -30.29
#